data_AF-A0A7Z8KNP2-F1
#
_entry.id   AF-A0A7Z8KNP2-F1
#
_cell.length_a   1.000
_cell.length_b   1.000
_cell.length_c   1.000
_cell.angle_alpha   90.00
_cell.angle_beta   90.00
_cell.angle_gamma   90.00
#
_symmetry.space_group_name_H-M   'P 1'
#
loop_
_entity.id
_entity.type
_entity.pdbx_description
1 polymer ?
#
loop_
_entity_poly.entity_id
_entity_poly.type
_entity_poly.pdbx_seq_one_letter_code
_entity_poly.pdbx_strand_id
1 'polypeptide(L)'
;MNSLIAKKAIEMLHATKGIEKAFILDYEDIKAIMKLEKKDEQMNSLHLGRKHNIGVKKALEANILLAFVTNMEYEWPTDNLKVMYRGEVIGRDISDADEIKKYINSNEYCVFGNIVVNFSKIKNMRHTSEALQMIINAKTWNEAENINYVSEALIASPSRLTDGYIKSKILYEKDAHVGSFLVGLNLEKRGNMQFIINKIIES
;
A
#
# COMPACT_ATOMS: atom_id res chain seq x y z
N MET A 1 -8.22 15.68 -19.08
CA MET A 1 -8.78 14.39 -18.64
C MET A 1 -8.15 13.92 -17.33
N ASN A 2 -6.85 13.60 -17.30
CA ASN A 2 -6.17 13.12 -16.08
C ASN A 2 -6.31 14.06 -14.86
N SER A 3 -6.20 15.38 -15.07
CA SER A 3 -6.39 16.37 -14.01
C SER A 3 -7.80 16.36 -13.41
N LEU A 4 -8.84 16.09 -14.21
CA LEU A 4 -10.23 16.02 -13.73
C LEU A 4 -10.45 14.73 -12.91
N ILE A 5 -9.91 13.61 -13.38
CA ILE A 5 -9.97 12.32 -12.67
C ILE A 5 -9.23 12.42 -11.33
N ALA A 6 -8.02 12.98 -11.35
CA ALA A 6 -7.24 13.22 -10.13
C ALA A 6 -7.99 14.11 -9.14
N LYS A 7 -8.61 15.20 -9.61
CA LYS A 7 -9.41 16.09 -8.76
C LYS A 7 -10.57 15.35 -8.10
N LYS A 8 -11.34 14.57 -8.87
CA LYS A 8 -12.46 13.80 -8.34
C LYS A 8 -12.01 12.73 -7.34
N ALA A 9 -10.91 12.04 -7.63
CA ALA A 9 -10.34 11.08 -6.69
C ALA A 9 -9.88 11.76 -5.38
N ILE A 10 -9.25 12.93 -5.45
CA ILE A 10 -8.88 13.71 -4.26
C ILE A 10 -10.12 14.10 -3.44
N GLU A 11 -11.19 14.56 -4.08
CA GLU A 11 -12.46 14.88 -3.41
C GLU A 11 -13.04 13.65 -2.69
N MET A 12 -12.98 12.46 -3.31
CA MET A 12 -13.42 11.20 -2.69
C MET A 12 -12.54 10.78 -1.50
N LEU A 13 -11.23 10.96 -1.61
CA LEU A 13 -10.31 10.72 -0.49
C LEU A 13 -10.62 11.65 0.68
N HIS A 14 -10.86 12.94 0.43
CA HIS A 14 -11.23 13.90 1.47
C HIS A 14 -12.58 13.64 2.13
N ALA A 15 -13.50 12.94 1.46
CA ALA A 15 -14.75 12.49 2.05
C ALA A 15 -14.58 11.24 2.95
N THR A 16 -13.42 10.59 2.91
CA THR A 16 -13.13 9.39 3.70
C THR A 16 -12.66 9.77 5.10
N LYS A 17 -13.28 9.17 6.13
CA LYS A 17 -12.95 9.45 7.53
C LYS A 17 -11.46 9.21 7.82
N GLY A 18 -10.85 10.17 8.52
CA GLY A 18 -9.45 10.12 8.93
C GLY A 18 -8.41 10.46 7.86
N ILE A 19 -8.82 10.75 6.61
CA ILE A 19 -7.92 11.34 5.60
C ILE A 19 -7.89 12.86 5.76
N GLU A 20 -6.72 13.43 6.01
CA GLU A 20 -6.56 14.87 6.27
C GLU A 20 -6.18 15.64 5.00
N LYS A 21 -5.29 15.05 4.19
CA LYS A 21 -4.83 15.67 2.96
C LYS A 21 -4.57 14.63 1.90
N ALA A 22 -5.03 14.88 0.68
CA ALA A 22 -4.67 14.15 -0.52
C ALA A 22 -4.12 15.13 -1.58
N PHE A 23 -3.16 14.68 -2.37
CA PHE A 23 -2.52 15.46 -3.42
C PHE A 23 -1.95 14.58 -4.53
N ILE A 24 -1.78 15.16 -5.72
CA ILE A 24 -1.17 14.49 -6.87
C ILE A 24 0.35 14.47 -6.70
N LEU A 25 0.99 13.36 -7.09
CA LEU A 25 2.44 13.22 -7.13
C LEU A 25 2.94 13.45 -8.55
N ASP A 26 4.00 14.26 -8.67
CA ASP A 26 4.62 14.55 -9.95
C ASP A 26 5.74 13.56 -10.30
N TYR A 27 6.42 13.81 -11.42
CA TYR A 27 7.48 12.94 -11.91
C TYR A 27 8.72 12.89 -10.99
N GLU A 28 9.06 14.00 -10.34
CA GLU A 28 10.19 14.03 -9.40
C GLU A 28 9.84 13.33 -8.09
N ASP A 29 8.57 13.43 -7.66
CA ASP A 29 8.04 12.65 -6.55
C ASP A 29 8.13 11.15 -6.83
N ILE A 30 7.67 10.70 -8.01
CA ILE A 30 7.72 9.30 -8.42
C ILE A 30 9.17 8.78 -8.36
N LYS A 31 10.13 9.53 -8.93
CA LYS A 31 11.56 9.16 -8.88
C LYS A 31 12.09 9.07 -7.46
N ALA A 32 11.73 10.02 -6.58
CA ALA A 32 12.17 10.04 -5.20
C ALA A 32 11.64 8.80 -4.46
N ILE A 33 10.35 8.52 -4.59
CA ILE A 33 9.68 7.38 -3.97
C ILE A 33 10.30 6.06 -4.45
N MET A 34 10.53 5.89 -5.76
CA MET A 34 11.19 4.70 -6.30
C MET A 34 12.56 4.45 -5.66
N LYS A 35 13.36 5.50 -5.43
CA LYS A 35 14.67 5.39 -4.77
C LYS A 35 14.52 5.03 -3.29
N LEU A 36 13.56 5.62 -2.59
CA LEU A 36 13.31 5.37 -1.17
C LEU A 36 12.82 3.94 -0.93
N GLU A 37 11.86 3.46 -1.71
CA GLU A 37 11.39 2.06 -1.64
C GLU A 37 12.51 1.08 -1.93
N LYS A 38 13.30 1.32 -3.00
CA LYS A 38 14.45 0.45 -3.30
C LYS A 38 15.47 0.43 -2.16
N LYS A 39 15.69 1.57 -1.50
CA LYS A 39 16.58 1.67 -0.34
C LYS A 39 16.02 0.89 0.85
N ASP A 40 14.72 0.99 1.12
CA ASP A 40 14.08 0.22 2.21
C ASP A 40 14.11 -1.29 1.94
N GLU A 41 13.90 -1.74 0.69
CA GLU A 41 14.03 -3.16 0.31
C GLU A 41 15.48 -3.71 0.45
N GLN A 42 16.48 -2.83 0.45
CA GLN A 42 17.89 -3.18 0.69
C GLN A 42 18.25 -3.15 2.18
N MET A 43 17.50 -2.37 2.98
CA MET A 43 17.60 -2.38 4.45
C MET A 43 16.87 -3.61 4.98
N ASN A 44 17.55 -4.76 4.97
CA ASN A 44 17.00 -5.99 5.57
C ASN A 44 16.55 -5.72 7.01
N SER A 45 15.31 -6.11 7.34
CA SER A 45 14.89 -6.16 8.74
C SER A 45 15.58 -7.34 9.41
N LEU A 46 16.24 -7.12 10.55
CA LEU A 46 16.87 -8.19 11.34
C LEU A 46 15.89 -9.32 11.68
N HIS A 47 14.59 -9.01 11.82
CA HIS A 47 13.60 -9.96 12.34
C HIS A 47 12.65 -10.52 11.28
N LEU A 48 12.37 -9.74 10.22
CA LEU A 48 11.37 -10.09 9.20
C LEU A 48 11.95 -10.22 7.79
N GLY A 49 13.29 -10.13 7.68
CA GLY A 49 14.03 -10.33 6.45
C GLY A 49 13.83 -9.22 5.43
N ARG A 50 13.82 -9.61 4.14
CA ARG A 50 13.77 -8.69 3.01
C ARG A 50 12.33 -8.28 2.72
N LYS A 51 12.08 -6.99 2.56
CA LYS A 51 10.77 -6.49 2.17
C LYS A 51 10.60 -6.47 0.66
N HIS A 52 9.38 -6.75 0.22
CA HIS A 52 8.94 -6.71 -1.16
C HIS A 52 7.59 -5.99 -1.20
N ASN A 53 7.62 -4.69 -1.48
CA ASN A 53 6.41 -3.88 -1.52
C ASN A 53 5.81 -3.88 -2.92
N ILE A 54 5.16 -5.00 -3.27
CA ILE A 54 4.50 -5.20 -4.56
C ILE A 54 3.40 -4.16 -4.77
N GLY A 55 2.68 -3.80 -3.69
CA GLY A 55 1.64 -2.79 -3.72
C GLY A 55 2.14 -1.44 -4.22
N VAL A 56 3.23 -0.93 -3.65
CA VAL A 56 3.80 0.36 -4.07
C VAL A 56 4.39 0.28 -5.47
N LYS A 57 5.07 -0.81 -5.83
CA LYS A 57 5.58 -1.01 -7.19
C LYS A 57 4.45 -0.91 -8.23
N LYS A 58 3.33 -1.58 -7.98
CA LYS A 58 2.15 -1.52 -8.85
C LYS A 58 1.53 -0.12 -8.89
N ALA A 59 1.44 0.57 -7.76
CA ALA A 59 0.93 1.95 -7.72
C ALA A 59 1.80 2.91 -8.53
N LEU A 60 3.14 2.78 -8.46
CA LEU A 60 4.08 3.63 -9.20
C LEU A 60 4.00 3.47 -10.73
N GLU A 61 3.47 2.36 -11.22
CA GLU A 61 3.24 2.09 -12.65
C GLU A 61 1.93 2.70 -13.16
N ALA A 62 1.10 3.26 -12.28
CA ALA A 62 -0.21 3.77 -12.63
C ALA A 62 -0.16 5.04 -13.49
N ASN A 63 -1.24 5.31 -14.24
CA ASN A 63 -1.33 6.50 -15.09
C ASN A 63 -1.44 7.80 -14.29
N ILE A 64 -2.07 7.75 -13.12
CA ILE A 64 -2.16 8.85 -12.17
C ILE A 64 -1.75 8.30 -10.80
N LEU A 65 -0.83 8.99 -10.14
CA LEU A 65 -0.39 8.67 -8.79
C LEU A 65 -0.77 9.81 -7.85
N LEU A 66 -1.44 9.47 -6.77
CA LEU A 66 -1.77 10.38 -5.68
C LEU A 66 -1.12 9.88 -4.39
N ALA A 67 -1.03 10.76 -3.41
CA ALA A 67 -0.74 10.41 -2.04
C ALA A 67 -1.78 11.02 -1.10
N PHE A 68 -1.99 10.39 0.04
CA PHE A 68 -2.74 10.99 1.13
C PHE A 68 -2.11 10.70 2.49
N VAL A 69 -2.38 11.57 3.47
CA VAL A 69 -2.00 11.40 4.87
C VAL A 69 -3.24 11.22 5.75
N THR A 70 -3.02 10.56 6.88
CA THR A 70 -4.08 10.04 7.74
C THR A 70 -3.85 10.42 9.20
N ASN A 71 -4.93 10.52 9.96
CA ASN A 71 -4.92 10.61 11.41
C ASN A 71 -5.33 9.28 12.07
N MET A 72 -5.56 9.30 13.39
CA MET A 72 -5.91 8.11 14.17
C MET A 72 -7.29 7.52 13.85
N GLU A 73 -8.16 8.28 13.18
CA GLU A 73 -9.50 7.82 12.81
C GLU A 73 -9.54 7.04 11.49
N TYR A 74 -8.45 7.05 10.72
CA TYR A 74 -8.39 6.31 9.47
C TYR A 74 -8.28 4.81 9.74
N GLU A 75 -9.13 4.03 9.11
CA GLU A 75 -9.09 2.58 9.18
C GLU A 75 -8.06 2.05 8.18
N TRP A 76 -6.91 1.60 8.71
CA TRP A 76 -5.82 1.12 7.86
C TRP A 76 -6.21 -0.18 7.16
N PRO A 77 -5.75 -0.38 5.91
CA PRO A 77 -6.02 -1.62 5.20
C PRO A 77 -5.45 -2.84 5.94
N THR A 78 -6.26 -3.90 6.05
CA THR A 78 -5.94 -5.14 6.78
C THR A 78 -5.62 -6.28 5.82
N ASP A 79 -4.88 -7.30 6.28
CA ASP A 79 -4.47 -8.47 5.48
C ASP A 79 -3.74 -8.05 4.18
N ASN A 80 -2.84 -7.07 4.29
CA ASN A 80 -2.03 -6.60 3.17
C ASN A 80 -0.57 -7.08 3.27
N LEU A 81 -0.17 -7.66 4.41
CA LEU A 81 1.20 -8.07 4.69
C LEU A 81 1.25 -9.56 4.98
N LYS A 82 2.13 -10.27 4.25
CA LYS A 82 2.43 -11.68 4.48
C LYS A 82 3.92 -11.85 4.74
N VAL A 83 4.26 -12.66 5.74
CA VAL A 83 5.63 -13.11 5.98
C VAL A 83 5.75 -14.51 5.39
N MET A 84 6.63 -14.63 4.41
CA MET A 84 6.88 -15.85 3.66
C MET A 84 8.26 -16.43 3.97
N TYR A 85 8.32 -17.75 3.97
CA TYR A 85 9.55 -18.51 4.09
C TYR A 85 9.46 -19.74 3.19
N ARG A 86 10.38 -19.88 2.23
CA ARG A 86 10.43 -21.00 1.26
C ARG A 86 9.11 -21.22 0.50
N GLY A 87 8.44 -20.13 0.13
CA GLY A 87 7.15 -20.17 -0.57
C GLY A 87 5.93 -20.41 0.32
N GLU A 88 6.11 -20.72 1.61
CA GLU A 88 5.00 -20.85 2.56
C GLU A 88 4.72 -19.53 3.28
N VAL A 89 3.43 -19.22 3.49
CA VAL A 89 3.02 -18.15 4.39
C VAL A 89 3.18 -18.65 5.83
N ILE A 90 4.04 -17.97 6.57
CA ILE A 90 4.32 -18.27 7.98
C ILE A 90 3.87 -17.16 8.93
N GLY A 91 3.48 -16.00 8.40
CA GLY A 91 2.93 -14.90 9.18
C GLY A 91 2.08 -13.95 8.37
N ARG A 92 1.28 -13.16 9.07
CA ARG A 92 0.36 -12.17 8.51
C ARG A 92 0.18 -10.99 9.46
N ASP A 93 -0.31 -9.87 8.97
CA ASP A 93 -0.88 -8.84 9.82
C ASP A 93 -2.26 -9.26 10.37
N ILE A 94 -2.52 -8.92 11.63
CA ILE A 94 -3.78 -9.16 12.34
C ILE A 94 -4.24 -7.84 12.92
N SER A 95 -5.48 -7.43 12.62
CA SER A 95 -6.00 -6.14 13.07
C SER A 95 -6.71 -6.20 14.42
N ASP A 96 -7.21 -7.38 14.80
CA ASP A 96 -7.86 -7.59 16.10
C ASP A 96 -6.80 -7.76 17.21
N ALA A 97 -6.77 -6.78 18.12
CA ALA A 97 -5.88 -6.78 19.28
C ALA A 97 -6.13 -7.97 20.21
N ASP A 98 -7.36 -8.46 20.33
CA ASP A 98 -7.69 -9.62 21.16
C ASP A 98 -7.29 -10.93 20.48
N GLU A 99 -7.27 -10.99 19.15
CA GLU A 99 -6.64 -12.09 18.40
C GLU A 99 -5.13 -12.10 18.63
N ILE A 100 -4.45 -10.94 18.54
CA ILE A 100 -2.99 -10.84 18.78
C ILE A 100 -2.61 -11.36 20.18
N LYS A 101 -3.39 -11.03 21.21
CA LYS A 101 -3.13 -11.47 22.60
C LYS A 101 -3.02 -12.99 22.75
N LYS A 102 -3.69 -13.76 21.89
CA LYS A 102 -3.62 -15.23 21.89
C LYS A 102 -2.23 -15.76 21.56
N TYR A 103 -1.39 -14.95 20.90
CA TYR A 103 -0.06 -15.34 20.43
C TYR A 103 1.10 -14.81 21.28
N ILE A 104 0.88 -13.78 22.11
CA ILE A 104 1.95 -13.09 22.86
C ILE A 104 2.74 -14.05 23.77
N ASN A 105 2.05 -15.02 24.39
CA ASN A 105 2.66 -15.98 25.32
C ASN A 105 2.96 -17.35 24.67
N SER A 106 2.91 -17.45 23.34
CA SER A 106 3.17 -18.70 22.65
C SER A 106 4.68 -18.94 22.47
N ASN A 107 5.12 -20.19 22.65
CA ASN A 107 6.48 -20.61 22.32
C ASN A 107 6.70 -20.85 20.81
N GLU A 108 5.62 -20.86 20.03
CA GLU A 108 5.63 -21.15 18.59
C GLU A 108 5.54 -19.89 17.72
N TYR A 109 4.95 -18.82 18.25
CA TYR A 109 4.69 -17.59 17.53
C TYR A 109 5.51 -16.43 18.10
N CYS A 110 5.85 -15.47 17.26
CA CYS A 110 6.34 -14.16 17.71
C CYS A 110 5.45 -13.06 17.14
N VAL A 111 5.26 -12.02 17.94
CA VAL A 111 4.41 -10.86 17.62
C VAL A 111 5.30 -9.64 17.44
N PHE A 112 5.21 -8.98 16.28
CA PHE A 112 5.88 -7.72 15.96
C PHE A 112 4.84 -6.65 15.65
N GLY A 113 4.41 -5.90 16.67
CA GLY A 113 3.27 -4.99 16.53
C GLY A 113 2.00 -5.78 16.21
N ASN A 114 1.43 -5.56 15.02
CA ASN A 114 0.26 -6.29 14.52
C ASN A 114 0.62 -7.52 13.66
N ILE A 115 1.91 -7.80 13.43
CA ILE A 115 2.35 -8.93 12.62
C ILE A 115 2.59 -10.14 13.50
N VAL A 116 1.91 -11.25 13.22
CA VAL A 116 2.08 -12.52 13.92
C VAL A 116 2.77 -13.53 13.00
N VAL A 117 3.87 -14.12 13.47
CA VAL A 117 4.71 -15.05 12.70
C VAL A 117 4.87 -16.35 13.46
N ASN A 118 4.61 -17.49 12.80
CA ASN A 118 4.89 -18.81 13.31
C ASN A 118 6.37 -19.16 13.09
N PHE A 119 7.17 -19.09 14.15
CA PHE A 119 8.60 -19.41 14.13
C PHE A 119 8.89 -20.91 14.26
N SER A 120 7.94 -21.72 14.71
CA SER A 120 8.14 -23.19 14.74
C SER A 120 8.34 -23.74 13.32
N LYS A 121 7.65 -23.16 12.31
CA LYS A 121 7.87 -23.45 10.89
C LYS A 121 9.29 -23.14 10.40
N ILE A 122 9.96 -22.13 10.97
CA ILE A 122 11.35 -21.78 10.62
C ILE A 122 12.33 -22.76 11.29
N LYS A 123 12.09 -23.11 12.57
CA LYS A 123 12.96 -24.00 13.35
C LYS A 123 13.05 -25.42 12.76
N ASN A 124 12.05 -25.86 12.00
CA ASN A 124 12.02 -27.17 11.36
C ASN A 124 12.78 -27.20 10.01
N MET A 125 13.36 -26.08 9.57
CA MET A 125 13.95 -25.91 8.23
C MET A 125 15.41 -25.42 8.26
N ARG A 126 16.12 -25.68 9.36
CA ARG A 126 17.44 -25.13 9.78
C ARG A 126 18.66 -25.26 8.84
N HIS A 127 18.51 -25.73 7.60
CA HIS A 127 19.65 -26.07 6.73
C HIS A 127 19.86 -25.15 5.51
N THR A 128 19.25 -23.97 5.45
CA THR A 128 19.33 -23.10 4.27
C THR A 128 19.59 -21.64 4.60
N SER A 129 20.31 -20.94 3.71
CA SER A 129 20.63 -19.50 3.77
C SER A 129 19.50 -18.58 3.30
N GLU A 130 18.31 -19.11 3.01
CA GLU A 130 17.20 -18.33 2.47
C GLU A 130 16.61 -17.41 3.55
N ALA A 131 16.52 -16.12 3.25
CA ALA A 131 16.01 -15.11 4.18
C ALA A 131 14.47 -15.08 4.17
N LEU A 132 13.89 -14.65 5.30
CA LEU A 132 12.46 -14.30 5.36
C LEU A 132 12.12 -13.22 4.32
N GLN A 133 10.90 -13.31 3.78
CA GLN A 133 10.38 -12.35 2.83
C GLN A 133 9.09 -11.74 3.37
N MET A 134 9.05 -10.42 3.48
CA MET A 134 7.83 -9.68 3.79
C MET A 134 7.21 -9.19 2.49
N ILE A 135 6.05 -9.73 2.12
CA ILE A 135 5.30 -9.33 0.94
C ILE A 135 4.19 -8.37 1.34
N ILE A 136 4.20 -7.16 0.78
CA ILE A 136 3.19 -6.13 1.04
C ILE A 136 2.43 -5.88 -0.26
N ASN A 137 1.11 -6.06 -0.22
CA ASN A 137 0.22 -5.89 -1.36
C ASN A 137 -0.57 -4.59 -1.28
N ALA A 138 -0.98 -4.08 -2.45
CA ALA A 138 -1.99 -3.04 -2.51
C ALA A 138 -3.38 -3.64 -2.25
N LYS A 139 -4.30 -2.80 -1.80
CA LYS A 139 -5.74 -3.11 -1.77
C LYS A 139 -6.43 -2.38 -2.91
N THR A 140 -7.49 -2.96 -3.44
CA THR A 140 -8.34 -2.28 -4.40
C THR A 140 -9.10 -1.16 -3.72
N TRP A 141 -9.32 -0.07 -4.44
CA TRP A 141 -10.16 1.04 -4.00
C TRP A 141 -11.41 1.08 -4.88
N ASN A 142 -12.32 0.14 -4.62
CA ASN A 142 -13.46 -0.16 -5.46
C ASN A 142 -14.36 1.08 -5.71
N GLU A 143 -14.45 1.98 -4.73
CA GLU A 143 -15.24 3.21 -4.84
C GLU A 143 -14.75 4.08 -6.01
N ALA A 144 -13.42 4.22 -6.16
CA ALA A 144 -12.81 5.05 -7.20
C ALA A 144 -12.89 4.45 -8.60
N GLU A 145 -13.19 3.16 -8.73
CA GLU A 145 -13.46 2.53 -10.03
C GLU A 145 -14.78 3.02 -10.65
N ASN A 146 -15.66 3.65 -9.85
CA ASN A 146 -16.85 4.34 -10.37
C ASN A 146 -16.55 5.70 -11.00
N ILE A 147 -15.31 6.19 -10.94
CA ILE A 147 -14.89 7.37 -11.68
C ILE A 147 -14.76 6.99 -13.15
N ASN A 148 -15.52 7.65 -14.02
CA ASN A 148 -15.46 7.41 -15.47
C ASN A 148 -14.01 7.31 -15.97
N TYR A 149 -13.76 6.28 -16.77
CA TYR A 149 -12.47 5.96 -17.40
C TYR A 149 -11.37 5.42 -16.49
N VAL A 150 -11.64 5.19 -15.19
CA VAL A 150 -10.75 4.44 -14.30
C VAL A 150 -11.02 2.95 -14.47
N SER A 151 -10.00 2.18 -14.85
CA SER A 151 -10.10 0.72 -15.02
C SER A 151 -9.67 -0.06 -13.79
N GLU A 152 -8.83 0.54 -12.95
CA GLU A 152 -8.34 -0.06 -11.70
C GLU A 152 -7.89 1.07 -10.77
N ALA A 153 -8.25 0.96 -9.49
CA ALA A 153 -7.78 1.85 -8.44
C ALA A 153 -7.18 1.05 -7.28
N LEU A 154 -6.01 1.47 -6.81
CA LEU A 154 -5.23 0.75 -5.80
C LEU A 154 -4.75 1.68 -4.69
N ILE A 155 -4.83 1.24 -3.45
CA ILE A 155 -4.21 1.87 -2.27
C ILE A 155 -3.03 1.00 -1.84
N ALA A 156 -1.85 1.61 -1.73
CA ALA A 156 -0.62 0.94 -1.33
C ALA A 156 -0.02 1.61 -0.09
N SER A 157 0.40 0.79 0.88
CA SER A 157 1.13 1.26 2.07
C SER A 157 2.61 1.48 1.70
N PRO A 158 3.13 2.72 1.79
CA PRO A 158 4.53 3.02 1.54
C PRO A 158 5.45 2.43 2.61
N SER A 159 6.75 2.34 2.28
CA SER A 159 7.79 2.14 3.29
C SER A 159 7.86 3.31 4.27
N ARG A 160 8.51 3.12 5.42
CA ARG A 160 8.74 4.19 6.41
C ARG A 160 9.47 5.39 5.81
N LEU A 161 10.39 5.15 4.87
CA LEU A 161 11.16 6.22 4.22
C LEU A 161 10.27 7.06 3.30
N THR A 162 9.43 6.40 2.50
CA THR A 162 8.46 7.07 1.65
C THR A 162 7.36 7.77 2.46
N ASP A 163 6.91 7.19 3.56
CA ASP A 163 5.95 7.83 4.47
C ASP A 163 6.46 9.17 4.99
N GLY A 164 7.70 9.20 5.49
CA GLY A 164 8.36 10.43 5.91
C GLY A 164 8.50 11.45 4.78
N TYR A 165 8.77 11.00 3.55
CA TYR A 165 8.84 11.87 2.38
C TYR A 165 7.49 12.49 2.03
N ILE A 166 6.42 11.70 1.96
CA ILE A 166 5.05 12.17 1.66
C ILE A 166 4.62 13.20 2.70
N LYS A 167 4.76 12.88 3.99
CA LYS A 167 4.44 13.80 5.09
C LYS A 167 5.28 15.08 5.02
N SER A 168 6.54 14.99 4.55
CA SER A 168 7.41 16.16 4.45
C SER A 168 6.94 17.24 3.46
N LYS A 169 6.10 16.86 2.48
CA LYS A 169 5.54 17.77 1.48
C LYS A 169 4.37 18.60 2.01
N ILE A 170 3.90 18.35 3.22
CA ILE A 170 2.83 19.11 3.87
C ILE A 170 3.48 20.18 4.76
N LEU A 171 3.10 21.44 4.51
CA LEU A 171 3.74 22.62 5.11
C LEU A 171 3.39 22.83 6.60
N TYR A 172 2.39 22.12 7.12
CA TYR A 172 1.88 22.26 8.48
C TYR A 172 1.74 20.87 9.12
N GLU A 173 2.08 20.76 10.41
CA GLU A 173 1.74 19.62 11.28
C GLU A 173 2.33 18.24 10.92
N LYS A 174 3.64 18.17 10.59
CA LYS A 174 4.33 16.88 10.35
C LYS A 174 4.13 15.85 11.46
N ASP A 175 3.99 16.30 12.71
CA ASP A 175 3.83 15.43 13.88
C ASP A 175 2.38 15.04 14.20
N ALA A 176 1.38 15.64 13.52
CA ALA A 176 -0.03 15.27 13.69
C ALA A 176 -0.44 14.05 12.83
N HIS A 177 0.28 13.80 11.74
CA HIS A 177 -0.04 12.74 10.79
C HIS A 177 0.45 11.36 11.26
N VAL A 178 -0.47 10.41 11.36
CA VAL A 178 -0.19 9.02 11.79
C VAL A 178 0.47 8.22 10.67
N GLY A 179 -0.07 8.28 9.46
CA GLY A 179 0.44 7.52 8.31
C GLY A 179 0.15 8.19 6.98
N SER A 180 0.64 7.58 5.91
CA SER A 180 0.38 7.99 4.53
C SER A 180 0.27 6.80 3.62
N PHE A 181 -0.37 7.00 2.47
CA PHE A 181 -0.63 5.98 1.46
C PHE A 181 -0.45 6.54 0.06
N LEU A 182 -0.15 5.64 -0.88
CA LEU A 182 -0.15 5.92 -2.31
C LEU A 182 -1.43 5.41 -2.95
N VAL A 183 -1.97 6.17 -3.91
CA VAL A 183 -3.12 5.76 -4.72
C VAL A 183 -2.72 5.75 -6.19
N GLY A 184 -2.74 4.56 -6.79
CA GLY A 184 -2.56 4.39 -8.23
C GLY A 184 -3.91 4.29 -8.93
N LEU A 185 -4.14 5.10 -9.96
CA LEU A 185 -5.30 5.02 -10.84
C LEU A 185 -4.85 4.67 -12.26
N ASN A 186 -5.30 3.53 -12.75
CA ASN A 186 -5.13 3.11 -14.13
C ASN A 186 -6.34 3.52 -14.95
N LEU A 187 -6.09 3.99 -16.18
CA LEU A 187 -7.12 4.45 -17.08
C LEU A 187 -7.40 3.42 -18.17
N GLU A 188 -8.63 3.38 -18.65
CA GLU A 188 -8.98 2.58 -19.82
C GLU A 188 -8.14 3.00 -21.04
N LYS A 189 -7.62 2.02 -21.78
CA LYS A 189 -6.88 2.29 -23.02
C LYS A 189 -7.81 2.93 -24.05
N ARG A 190 -7.34 4.00 -24.72
CA ARG A 190 -8.10 4.78 -25.73
C ARG A 190 -8.82 3.94 -26.80
N GLY A 191 -8.35 2.73 -27.11
CA GLY A 191 -8.99 1.83 -28.07
C GLY A 191 -10.41 1.38 -27.67
N ASN A 192 -10.70 1.21 -26.38
CA ASN A 192 -12.05 0.88 -25.90
C ASN A 192 -12.99 2.09 -25.92
N MET A 193 -12.44 3.30 -25.85
CA MET A 193 -13.18 4.56 -25.82
C MET A 193 -13.88 4.83 -27.16
N GLN A 194 -13.22 4.52 -28.28
CA GLN A 194 -13.82 4.64 -29.61
C GLN A 194 -14.97 3.64 -29.80
N PHE A 195 -14.83 2.42 -29.26
CA PHE A 195 -15.86 1.38 -29.35
C PHE A 195 -17.12 1.75 -28.55
N ILE A 196 -16.95 2.29 -27.33
CA ILE A 196 -18.08 2.73 -26.48
C ILE A 196 -18.80 3.93 -27.10
N ILE A 197 -18.07 4.92 -27.61
CA ILE A 197 -18.66 6.09 -28.29
C ILE A 197 -19.45 5.65 -29.53
N ASN A 198 -18.89 4.77 -30.36
CA ASN A 198 -19.59 4.28 -31.54
C ASN A 198 -20.88 3.53 -31.14
N LYS A 199 -20.86 2.75 -30.07
CA LYS A 199 -22.04 2.00 -29.59
C LYS A 199 -23.16 2.87 -29.03
N ILE A 200 -22.83 4.05 -28.48
CA ILE A 200 -23.80 5.04 -28.00
C ILE A 200 -24.38 5.86 -29.16
N ILE A 201 -23.59 6.10 -30.21
CA ILE A 201 -24.06 6.82 -31.42
C ILE A 201 -24.96 5.92 -32.29
N GLU A 202 -24.77 4.60 -32.21
CA GLU A 202 -25.55 3.59 -32.95
C GLU A 202 -26.83 3.13 -32.22
N SER A 203 -27.14 3.68 -31.04
CA SER A 203 -28.34 3.39 -30.24
C SER A 203 -29.28 4.58 -30.13
#